data_AF-A0A0J1BIU2-F1
#
_entry.id   AF-A0A0J1BIU2-F1
#
_cell.length_a   1.000
_cell.length_b   1.000
_cell.length_c   1.000
_cell.angle_alpha   90.00
_cell.angle_beta   90.00
_cell.angle_gamma   90.00
#
_symmetry.space_group_name_H-M   'P 1'
#
loop_
_entity.id
_entity.type
_entity.pdbx_description
1 polymer ?
#
loop_
_entity_poly.entity_id
_entity_poly.type
_entity_poly.pdbx_seq_one_letter_code
_entity_poly.pdbx_strand_id
1 'polypeptide(L)'
;MALSGTVSIPPRFPELATITFEKGDAVADPAYVVASQQLSPKLAVKRSFYAMDVKCLFVPNSTADVDLEDGEWFEGEKLAQKAYAMMNKEKLIGILYVREQAQSLLEMEAGMTAAESAEFYPPLPEDRSVNHYNMEPSGVSAGCH
;
A
#
# COMPACT_ATOMS: atom_id res chain seq x y z
N MET A 1 24.12 6.52 -4.39
CA MET A 1 23.00 5.99 -3.58
C MET A 1 22.04 5.31 -4.56
N ALA A 2 21.88 3.99 -4.50
CA ALA A 2 21.06 3.24 -5.45
C ALA A 2 19.74 2.85 -4.78
N LEU A 3 18.66 3.54 -5.14
CA LEU A 3 17.29 3.16 -4.78
C LEU A 3 16.85 2.01 -5.68
N SER A 4 17.21 0.79 -5.30
CA SER A 4 16.64 -0.43 -5.88
C SER A 4 15.73 -1.07 -4.84
N GLY A 5 14.50 -0.56 -4.76
CA GLY A 5 13.41 -1.26 -4.08
C GLY A 5 12.69 -2.11 -5.11
N THR A 6 12.97 -3.41 -5.14
CA THR A 6 12.11 -4.33 -5.90
C THR A 6 10.79 -4.42 -5.15
N VAL A 7 9.71 -3.96 -5.79
CA VAL A 7 8.36 -4.30 -5.31
C VAL A 7 8.26 -5.81 -5.50
N SER A 8 8.34 -6.55 -4.39
CA SER A 8 8.17 -8.00 -4.40
C SER A 8 6.81 -8.30 -5.02
N ILE A 9 6.82 -9.04 -6.13
CA ILE A 9 5.64 -9.69 -6.69
C ILE A 9 5.01 -10.46 -5.52
N PRO A 10 3.74 -10.21 -5.17
CA PRO A 10 3.17 -10.80 -3.97
C PRO A 10 3.27 -12.33 -4.07
N PRO A 11 3.53 -13.03 -2.95
CA PRO A 11 3.60 -14.47 -2.92
C PRO A 11 2.28 -15.06 -3.45
N ARG A 12 2.37 -16.29 -3.97
CA ARG A 12 1.29 -17.01 -4.68
C ARG A 12 0.03 -17.29 -3.83
N PHE A 13 -0.04 -16.79 -2.61
CA PHE A 13 -1.15 -17.01 -1.68
C PHE A 13 -1.92 -15.71 -1.47
N PRO A 14 -3.27 -15.75 -1.51
CA PRO A 14 -4.06 -14.57 -1.21
C PRO A 14 -3.80 -14.14 0.24
N GLU A 15 -3.35 -12.90 0.41
CA GLU A 15 -3.07 -12.32 1.72
C GLU A 15 -4.33 -11.68 2.30
N LEU A 16 -4.45 -11.72 3.64
CA LEU A 16 -5.48 -10.98 4.35
C LEU A 16 -5.28 -9.48 4.13
N ALA A 17 -6.39 -8.78 3.92
CA ALA A 17 -6.44 -7.35 3.84
C ALA A 17 -7.54 -6.82 4.76
N THR A 18 -7.35 -5.58 5.21
CA THR A 18 -8.42 -4.82 5.83
C THR A 18 -9.33 -4.29 4.73
N ILE A 19 -10.57 -4.77 4.67
CA ILE A 19 -11.54 -4.39 3.64
C ILE A 19 -12.49 -3.33 4.20
N THR A 20 -12.68 -2.26 3.44
CA THR A 20 -13.70 -1.23 3.69
C THR A 20 -14.56 -1.01 2.45
N PHE A 21 -15.79 -0.55 2.69
CA PHE A 21 -16.74 -0.22 1.64
C PHE A 21 -17.03 1.27 1.68
N GLU A 22 -16.79 1.94 0.56
CA GLU A 22 -16.93 3.38 0.43
C GLU A 22 -17.97 3.72 -0.63
N LYS A 23 -18.73 4.78 -0.38
CA LYS A 23 -19.71 5.30 -1.33
C LYS A 23 -18.99 6.23 -2.31
N GLY A 24 -19.16 6.02 -3.61
CA GLY A 24 -18.64 6.96 -4.61
C GLY A 24 -19.39 8.29 -4.63
N ASP A 25 -18.70 9.38 -4.97
CA ASP A 25 -19.26 10.74 -5.03
C ASP A 25 -20.20 10.98 -6.23
N ALA A 26 -20.33 10.03 -7.15
CA ALA A 26 -21.15 10.19 -8.35
C ALA A 26 -22.64 9.92 -8.09
N VAL A 27 -23.50 10.62 -8.85
CA VAL A 27 -24.98 10.55 -8.82
C VAL A 27 -25.55 9.13 -9.03
N ALA A 28 -24.72 8.19 -9.50
CA ALA A 28 -25.03 6.77 -9.68
C ALA A 28 -24.17 5.86 -8.77
N ASP A 29 -23.81 6.32 -7.58
CA ASP A 29 -23.44 5.52 -6.41
C ASP A 29 -22.58 4.25 -6.64
N PRO A 30 -21.43 4.31 -7.35
CA PRO A 30 -20.57 3.15 -7.42
C PRO A 30 -19.96 2.93 -6.04
N ALA A 31 -20.39 1.87 -5.35
CA ALA A 31 -19.73 1.42 -4.15
C ALA A 31 -18.31 0.94 -4.51
N TYR A 32 -17.31 1.46 -3.82
CA TYR A 32 -15.93 1.01 -3.91
C TYR A 32 -15.65 0.00 -2.80
N VAL A 33 -14.84 -1.00 -3.14
CA VAL A 33 -14.27 -1.93 -2.17
C VAL A 33 -12.79 -1.65 -2.08
N VAL A 34 -12.34 -1.25 -0.89
CA VAL A 34 -10.95 -0.87 -0.64
C VAL A 34 -10.29 -1.95 0.18
N ALA A 35 -9.24 -2.56 -0.36
CA ALA A 35 -8.40 -3.52 0.33
C ALA A 35 -7.09 -2.85 0.77
N SER A 36 -6.89 -2.71 2.08
CA SER A 36 -5.69 -2.11 2.67
C SER A 36 -4.80 -3.18 3.28
N GLN A 37 -3.51 -3.14 2.95
CA GLN A 37 -2.50 -4.08 3.44
C GLN A 37 -1.27 -3.34 3.93
N GLN A 38 -0.77 -3.74 5.10
CA GLN A 38 0.52 -3.29 5.62
C GLN A 38 1.60 -4.28 5.14
N LEU A 39 2.37 -3.92 4.12
CA LEU A 39 3.43 -4.78 3.58
C LEU A 39 4.69 -4.76 4.45
N SER A 40 4.95 -3.64 5.13
CA SER A 40 6.02 -3.51 6.13
C SER A 40 5.65 -2.39 7.10
N PRO A 41 6.33 -2.21 8.24
CA PRO A 41 6.07 -1.09 9.15
C PRO A 41 6.11 0.30 8.50
N LYS A 42 6.77 0.43 7.34
CA LYS A 42 6.91 1.69 6.58
C LYS A 42 6.09 1.72 5.29
N LEU A 43 5.45 0.63 4.88
CA LEU A 43 4.75 0.59 3.59
C LEU A 43 3.36 0.01 3.76
N ALA A 44 2.37 0.85 3.47
CA ALA A 44 0.98 0.42 3.31
C ALA A 44 0.58 0.57 1.84
N VAL A 45 -0.23 -0.37 1.37
CA VAL A 45 -0.82 -0.36 0.03
C VAL A 45 -2.32 -0.44 0.17
N LYS A 46 -3.04 0.43 -0.54
CA LYS A 46 -4.49 0.37 -0.68
C LYS A 46 -4.84 0.12 -2.13
N ARG A 47 -5.72 -0.84 -2.36
CA ARG A 47 -6.27 -1.15 -3.69
C ARG A 47 -7.77 -0.95 -3.65
N SER A 48 -8.27 -0.03 -4.47
CA SER A 48 -9.70 0.25 -4.57
C SER A 48 -10.25 -0.32 -5.87
N PHE A 49 -11.35 -1.05 -5.78
CA PHE A 49 -12.04 -1.69 -6.89
C PHE A 49 -13.49 -1.24 -6.93
N TYR A 50 -14.09 -1.23 -8.12
CA TYR A 50 -15.55 -1.15 -8.21
C TYR A 50 -16.16 -2.43 -7.64
N ALA A 51 -17.26 -2.31 -6.89
CA ALA A 51 -17.93 -3.47 -6.30
C ALA A 51 -18.34 -4.52 -7.36
N MET A 52 -18.66 -4.11 -8.59
CA MET A 52 -19.02 -5.02 -9.69
C MET A 52 -17.87 -5.91 -10.19
N ASP A 53 -16.63 -5.51 -9.93
CA ASP A 53 -15.43 -6.23 -10.34
C ASP A 53 -14.95 -7.23 -9.27
N VAL A 54 -15.50 -7.13 -8.06
CA VAL A 54 -15.31 -8.11 -7.00
C VAL A 54 -16.18 -9.33 -7.27
N LYS A 55 -15.55 -10.48 -7.44
CA LYS A 55 -16.26 -11.74 -7.67
C LYS A 55 -16.75 -12.34 -6.35
N CYS A 56 -15.87 -12.37 -5.36
CA CYS A 56 -16.19 -12.86 -4.03
C CYS A 56 -15.28 -12.27 -2.96
N LEU A 57 -15.75 -12.35 -1.72
CA LEU A 57 -15.03 -11.97 -0.51
C LEU A 57 -15.07 -13.15 0.44
N PHE A 58 -13.91 -13.55 0.93
CA PHE A 58 -13.79 -14.52 2.01
C PHE A 58 -13.43 -13.82 3.32
N VAL A 59 -14.15 -14.14 4.39
CA VAL A 59 -13.90 -13.65 5.75
C VAL A 59 -13.62 -14.86 6.64
N PRO A 60 -12.38 -15.07 7.09
CA PRO A 60 -12.07 -16.20 7.96
C PRO A 60 -12.64 -16.01 9.37
N ASN A 61 -12.91 -17.11 10.06
CA ASN A 61 -13.30 -17.07 11.48
C ASN A 61 -12.12 -16.68 12.39
N SER A 62 -10.90 -17.00 11.98
CA SER A 62 -9.65 -16.68 12.67
C SER A 62 -8.66 -16.01 11.71
N THR A 63 -8.06 -14.90 12.15
CA THR A 63 -7.01 -14.20 11.36
C THR A 63 -5.60 -14.73 11.63
N ALA A 64 -5.43 -15.56 12.66
CA ALA A 64 -4.13 -16.11 13.06
C ALA A 64 -3.76 -17.37 12.26
N ASP A 65 -4.76 -18.14 11.84
CA ASP A 65 -4.61 -19.35 11.04
C ASP A 65 -5.74 -19.37 10.00
N VAL A 66 -5.39 -19.14 8.74
CA VAL A 66 -6.36 -18.95 7.67
C VAL A 66 -6.56 -20.25 6.92
N ASP A 67 -7.68 -20.90 7.18
CA ASP A 67 -8.20 -22.00 6.38
C ASP A 67 -9.37 -21.50 5.53
N LEU A 68 -9.32 -21.76 4.21
CA LEU A 68 -10.37 -21.34 3.26
C LEU A 68 -11.68 -22.11 3.44
N GLU A 69 -11.65 -23.23 4.17
CA GLU A 69 -12.83 -23.98 4.59
C GLU A 69 -13.44 -23.46 5.90
N ASP A 70 -12.68 -22.70 6.71
CA ASP A 70 -13.11 -22.15 8.00
C ASP A 70 -13.40 -20.64 7.95
N GLY A 71 -14.52 -20.29 7.31
CA GLY A 71 -14.98 -18.91 7.24
C GLY A 71 -16.23 -18.72 6.41
N GLU A 72 -16.54 -17.46 6.12
CA GLU A 72 -17.73 -17.07 5.36
C GLU A 72 -17.34 -16.57 3.96
N TRP A 73 -17.98 -17.16 2.95
CA TRP A 73 -17.88 -16.73 1.56
C TRP A 73 -19.07 -15.86 1.16
N PHE A 74 -18.78 -14.67 0.64
CA PHE A 74 -19.77 -13.73 0.12
C PHE A 74 -19.61 -13.56 -1.38
N GLU A 75 -20.66 -13.89 -2.12
CA GLU A 75 -20.72 -13.76 -3.58
C GLU A 75 -22.04 -13.12 -4.03
N GLY A 76 -22.03 -12.49 -5.20
CA GLY A 76 -23.23 -11.94 -5.83
C GLY A 76 -24.05 -11.02 -4.91
N GLU A 77 -25.34 -11.34 -4.72
CA GLU A 77 -26.24 -10.53 -3.90
C GLU A 77 -25.84 -10.51 -2.41
N LYS A 78 -25.30 -11.62 -1.87
CA LYS A 78 -24.83 -11.66 -0.48
C LYS A 78 -23.66 -10.71 -0.25
N LEU A 79 -22.76 -10.61 -1.24
CA LEU A 79 -21.67 -9.64 -1.23
C LEU A 79 -22.21 -8.21 -1.26
N ALA A 80 -23.19 -7.92 -2.11
CA ALA A 80 -23.83 -6.61 -2.18
C ALA A 80 -24.49 -6.24 -0.84
N GLN A 81 -25.27 -7.16 -0.25
CA GLN A 81 -25.90 -6.97 1.05
C GLN A 81 -24.86 -6.74 2.17
N LYS A 82 -23.76 -7.49 2.16
CA LYS A 82 -22.64 -7.29 3.10
C LYS A 82 -22.00 -5.92 2.89
N ALA A 83 -21.73 -5.52 1.65
CA ALA A 83 -21.18 -4.22 1.31
C ALA A 83 -22.07 -3.07 1.81
N TYR A 84 -23.38 -3.13 1.55
CA TYR A 84 -24.34 -2.14 2.05
C TYR A 84 -24.42 -2.12 3.58
N ALA A 85 -24.43 -3.29 4.22
CA ALA A 85 -24.48 -3.38 5.68
C ALA A 85 -23.22 -2.81 6.34
N MET A 86 -22.07 -2.89 5.67
CA MET A 86 -20.76 -2.43 6.13
C MET A 86 -20.42 -1.01 5.67
N MET A 87 -21.24 -0.41 4.81
CA MET A 87 -21.05 0.95 4.31
C MET A 87 -21.08 1.92 5.49
N ASN A 88 -19.97 2.64 5.71
CA ASN A 88 -19.74 3.51 6.87
C ASN A 88 -19.67 2.82 8.25
N LYS A 89 -19.45 1.49 8.30
CA LYS A 89 -19.27 0.73 9.54
C LYS A 89 -17.84 0.17 9.69
N GLU A 90 -17.67 -0.73 10.66
CA GLU A 90 -16.41 -1.40 11.02
C GLU A 90 -15.64 -1.96 9.82
N LYS A 91 -14.31 -1.99 9.99
CA LYS A 91 -13.38 -2.64 9.07
C LYS A 91 -13.50 -4.16 9.23
N LEU A 92 -13.50 -4.90 8.12
CA LEU A 92 -13.40 -6.36 8.16
C LEU A 92 -12.01 -6.81 7.72
N ILE A 93 -11.59 -7.99 8.17
CA ILE A 93 -10.36 -8.63 7.71
C ILE A 93 -10.77 -9.79 6.81
N GLY A 94 -10.25 -9.83 5.58
CA GLY A 94 -10.64 -10.86 4.63
C GLY A 94 -9.79 -10.85 3.37
N ILE A 95 -10.15 -11.76 2.46
CA ILE A 95 -9.50 -11.95 1.17
C ILE A 95 -10.48 -11.53 0.07
N LEU A 96 -10.04 -10.61 -0.78
CA LEU A 96 -10.81 -10.14 -1.91
C LEU A 96 -10.41 -10.89 -3.18
N TYR A 97 -11.37 -11.51 -3.87
CA TYR A 97 -11.18 -12.10 -5.19
C TYR A 97 -11.82 -11.21 -6.24
N VAL A 98 -10.98 -10.67 -7.11
CA VAL A 98 -11.37 -9.76 -8.20
C VAL A 98 -11.23 -10.45 -9.55
N ARG A 99 -11.97 -9.96 -10.54
CA ARG A 99 -11.81 -10.43 -11.93
C ARG A 99 -10.40 -10.09 -12.42
N GLU A 100 -9.81 -10.96 -13.22
CA GLU A 100 -8.43 -10.79 -13.73
C GLU A 100 -8.22 -9.47 -14.49
N GLN A 101 -9.25 -9.00 -15.19
CA GLN A 101 -9.23 -7.76 -15.98
C GLN A 101 -9.74 -6.54 -15.20
N ALA A 102 -10.05 -6.70 -13.91
CA ALA A 102 -10.52 -5.61 -13.07
C ALA A 102 -9.44 -4.53 -12.94
N GLN A 103 -9.81 -3.29 -13.20
CA GLN A 103 -8.92 -2.17 -12.93
C GLN A 103 -9.00 -1.79 -11.45
N SER A 104 -7.85 -1.52 -10.85
CA SER A 104 -7.75 -1.06 -9.47
C SER A 104 -7.11 0.31 -9.41
N LEU A 105 -7.60 1.19 -8.54
CA LEU A 105 -6.82 2.34 -8.10
C LEU A 105 -5.83 1.85 -7.05
N LEU A 106 -4.54 2.11 -7.28
CA LEU A 106 -3.46 1.76 -6.37
C LEU A 106 -2.96 3.02 -5.66
N GLU A 107 -3.07 3.04 -4.34
CA GLU A 107 -2.47 4.05 -3.47
C GLU A 107 -1.38 3.39 -2.62
N MET A 108 -0.24 4.07 -2.50
CA MET A 108 0.90 3.61 -1.71
C MET A 108 1.28 4.69 -0.70
N GLU A 109 1.31 4.32 0.58
CA GLU A 109 1.78 5.17 1.65
C GLU A 109 3.12 4.65 2.14
N ALA A 110 4.18 5.42 1.92
CA ALA A 110 5.52 5.11 2.39
C ALA A 110 5.91 6.06 3.53
N GLY A 111 6.17 5.50 4.71
CA GLY A 111 6.70 6.23 5.85
C GLY A 111 8.21 6.42 5.72
N MET A 112 8.67 7.66 5.95
CA MET A 112 10.09 7.99 6.12
C MET A 112 10.45 7.99 7.61
N THR A 113 11.66 7.55 7.96
CA THR A 113 12.17 7.75 9.32
C THR A 113 12.53 9.21 9.56
N ALA A 114 12.53 9.64 10.82
CA ALA A 114 13.00 10.98 11.19
C ALA A 114 14.45 11.26 10.73
N ALA A 115 15.30 10.23 10.64
CA ALA A 115 16.67 10.33 10.12
C ALA A 115 16.69 10.54 8.59
N GLU A 116 15.88 9.81 7.83
CA GLU A 116 15.70 10.02 6.37
C GLU A 116 15.02 11.37 6.07
N SER A 117 14.20 11.89 6.99
CA SER A 117 13.62 13.23 6.91
C SER A 117 14.61 14.35 7.25
N ALA A 118 15.62 14.08 8.10
CA ALA A 118 16.65 15.05 8.48
C ALA A 118 17.58 15.39 7.30
N GLU A 119 17.90 14.39 6.47
CA GLU A 119 18.65 14.59 5.22
C GLU A 119 17.84 15.36 4.16
N PHE A 120 16.52 15.40 4.30
CA PHE A 120 15.60 16.10 3.40
C PHE A 120 15.19 17.49 3.90
N TYR A 121 15.67 17.93 5.07
CA TYR A 121 15.55 19.35 5.40
C TYR A 121 16.34 20.14 4.35
N PRO A 122 15.75 21.16 3.71
CA PRO A 122 16.55 22.06 2.91
C PRO A 122 17.68 22.57 3.82
N PRO A 123 18.95 22.45 3.42
CA PRO A 123 20.05 22.89 4.27
C PRO A 123 19.74 24.33 4.69
N LEU A 124 19.95 24.63 5.97
CA LEU A 124 19.87 26.00 6.43
C LEU A 124 20.75 26.85 5.50
N PRO A 125 20.43 28.13 5.26
CA PRO A 125 21.24 28.98 4.37
C PRO A 125 22.74 28.94 4.66
N GLU A 126 23.08 28.62 5.91
CA GLU A 126 24.41 28.52 6.52
C GLU A 126 25.11 27.17 6.24
N ASP A 127 24.35 26.11 5.93
CA ASP A 127 24.84 24.75 5.63
C ASP A 127 25.11 24.52 4.13
N ARG A 128 25.00 25.57 3.30
CA ARG A 128 25.28 25.47 1.87
C ARG A 128 26.78 25.29 1.63
N SER A 129 27.17 24.04 1.36
CA SER A 129 28.28 23.64 0.48
C SER A 129 29.75 23.75 0.93
N VAL A 130 30.06 24.00 2.21
CA VAL A 130 31.49 24.11 2.61
C VAL A 130 32.06 22.84 3.29
N ASN A 131 31.25 22.00 3.96
CA ASN A 131 31.79 20.89 4.77
C ASN A 131 31.57 19.47 4.23
N HIS A 132 30.77 19.25 3.18
CA HIS A 132 30.46 17.89 2.71
C HIS A 132 31.39 17.38 1.59
N TYR A 133 32.09 18.28 0.90
CA TYR A 133 33.19 17.95 0.01
C TYR A 133 34.46 18.49 0.66
N ASN A 134 35.15 17.66 1.44
CA ASN A 134 36.47 17.98 1.99
C ASN A 134 37.49 18.00 0.83
N MET A 135 37.34 18.96 -0.08
CA MET A 135 38.25 19.27 -1.17
C MET A 135 39.30 20.22 -0.62
N GLU A 136 40.17 19.69 0.25
CA GLU A 136 41.53 20.23 0.38
C GLU A 136 42.39 19.50 -0.66
N PRO A 137 42.59 20.03 -1.88
CA PRO A 137 43.74 19.61 -2.64
C PRO A 137 44.95 20.31 -2.02
N SER A 138 45.68 19.62 -1.13
CA SER A 138 47.09 19.96 -0.95
C SER A 138 47.78 19.63 -2.28
N GLY A 139 47.83 20.61 -3.18
CA GLY A 139 48.49 20.47 -4.47
C GLY A 139 49.97 20.15 -4.27
N VAL A 140 50.36 18.89 -4.49
CA VAL A 140 51.73 18.53 -4.83
C VAL A 140 51.74 18.33 -6.34
N SER A 141 52.49 19.15 -7.06
CA SER A 141 52.68 18.95 -8.50
C SER A 141 53.38 17.60 -8.72
N ALA A 142 52.66 16.61 -9.24
CA ALA A 142 53.29 15.45 -9.86
C ALA A 142 53.94 15.94 -11.15
N GLY A 143 55.25 16.22 -11.09
CA GLY A 143 56.08 16.40 -12.27
C GLY A 143 56.09 15.12 -13.09
N CYS A 144 55.85 15.24 -14.39
CA CYS A 144 56.23 14.20 -15.35
C CYS A 144 57.71 14.41 -15.71
N HIS A 145 58.49 13.33 -15.64
CA HIS A 145 59.80 13.23 -16.30
C HIS A 145 59.64 13.20 -17.82
#